data_AF-A0A8I0Q575-F1
#
_entry.id   AF-A0A8I0Q575-F1
#
_cell.length_a   1.000
_cell.length_b   1.000
_cell.length_c   1.000
_cell.angle_alpha   90.00
_cell.angle_beta   90.00
_cell.angle_gamma   90.00
#
_symmetry.space_group_name_H-M   'P 1'
#
loop_
_entity.id
_entity.type
_entity.pdbx_description
1 polymer ?
#
loop_
_entity_poly.entity_id
_entity_poly.type
_entity_poly.pdbx_seq_one_letter_code
_entity_poly.pdbx_strand_id
1 'polypeptide(L)'
;MSEISVMNNNAAVPAVKKGLFSRALAAVNNKTAKTLFRYVAAPLALWLAARGVANAEDLTAAGKQDAADTFGENSTMMYYFMIAEVILVFILYLRNHNPATFLLIPVFIVVTKIIFSIISSRSGG
;
A
#
# COMPACT_ATOMS: atom_id res chain seq x y z
N MET A 1 44.94 46.93 -19.81
CA MET A 1 44.48 46.17 -18.63
C MET A 1 43.10 46.69 -18.19
N SER A 2 42.06 46.47 -19.01
CA SER A 2 40.74 47.06 -18.80
C SER A 2 39.59 46.07 -19.01
N GLU A 3 39.87 44.76 -18.97
CA GLU A 3 38.89 43.73 -19.35
C GLU A 3 38.50 42.75 -18.23
N ILE A 4 38.92 42.95 -16.99
CA ILE A 4 38.67 41.98 -15.90
C ILE A 4 37.64 42.43 -14.85
N SER A 5 37.08 43.64 -14.95
CA SER A 5 36.17 44.15 -13.89
C SER A 5 34.69 44.34 -14.29
N VAL A 6 34.28 44.08 -15.53
CA VAL A 6 32.92 44.42 -16.00
C VAL A 6 31.95 43.23 -16.09
N MET A 7 32.41 42.00 -15.86
CA MET A 7 31.58 40.78 -16.04
C MET A 7 31.12 40.12 -14.73
N ASN A 8 30.98 40.84 -13.60
CA ASN A 8 30.64 40.22 -12.31
C ASN A 8 29.25 40.57 -11.71
N ASN A 9 28.36 41.31 -12.37
CA ASN A 9 27.13 41.78 -11.69
C ASN A 9 25.79 41.56 -12.41
N ASN A 10 25.74 40.83 -13.53
CA ASN A 10 24.49 40.59 -14.27
C ASN A 10 24.05 39.11 -14.31
N ALA A 11 24.47 38.30 -13.35
CA ALA A 11 23.85 36.99 -13.14
C ALA A 11 22.47 37.21 -12.48
N ALA A 12 21.46 37.50 -13.30
CA ALA A 12 20.08 37.41 -12.90
C ALA A 12 19.82 35.98 -12.38
N VAL A 13 19.74 35.84 -11.07
CA VAL A 13 19.38 34.57 -10.42
C VAL A 13 18.00 34.18 -10.96
N PRO A 14 17.85 33.02 -11.63
CA PRO A 14 16.56 32.63 -12.18
C PRO A 14 15.60 32.41 -11.01
N ALA A 15 14.48 33.13 -11.01
CA ALA A 15 13.41 32.91 -10.06
C ALA A 15 12.86 31.49 -10.23
N VAL A 16 13.33 30.56 -9.40
CA VAL A 16 12.87 29.17 -9.37
C VAL A 16 11.36 29.20 -9.14
N LYS A 17 10.58 28.80 -10.17
CA LYS A 17 9.12 28.71 -10.08
C LYS A 17 8.75 27.69 -9.00
N LYS A 18 8.42 28.20 -7.81
CA LYS A 18 7.85 27.44 -6.70
C LYS A 18 6.55 26.77 -7.17
N GLY A 19 6.59 25.45 -7.34
CA GLY A 19 5.47 24.64 -7.83
C GLY A 19 4.23 24.74 -6.93
N LEU A 20 3.06 24.37 -7.45
CA LEU A 20 1.76 24.49 -6.78
C LEU A 20 1.76 23.86 -5.37
N PHE A 21 2.45 22.72 -5.21
CA PHE A 21 2.63 22.07 -3.92
C PHE A 21 3.38 22.93 -2.89
N SER A 22 4.43 23.65 -3.30
CA SER A 22 5.18 24.52 -2.38
C SER A 22 4.38 25.75 -1.95
N ARG A 23 3.45 26.23 -2.81
CA ARG A 23 2.53 27.32 -2.49
C ARG A 23 1.42 26.86 -1.54
N ALA A 24 0.90 25.64 -1.74
CA ALA A 24 -0.03 25.01 -0.81
C ALA A 24 0.60 24.77 0.58
N LEU A 25 1.84 24.28 0.61
CA LEU A 25 2.59 24.06 1.87
C LEU A 25 2.89 25.38 2.60
N ALA A 26 3.17 26.45 1.86
CA ALA A 26 3.37 27.79 2.43
C ALA A 26 2.08 28.38 3.01
N ALA A 27 0.92 28.12 2.39
CA ALA A 27 -0.39 28.56 2.89
C ALA A 27 -0.78 27.87 4.21
N VAL A 28 -0.34 26.63 4.43
CA VAL A 28 -0.55 25.86 5.66
C VAL A 28 0.27 26.40 6.85
N ASN A 29 1.35 27.15 6.61
CA ASN A 29 2.19 27.68 7.69
C ASN A 29 1.64 28.97 8.35
N ASN A 30 0.47 29.45 7.93
CA ASN A 30 -0.15 30.64 8.53
C ASN A 30 -0.86 30.29 9.86
N LYS A 31 -0.86 31.22 10.84
CA LYS A 31 -1.41 30.97 12.18
C LYS A 31 -2.90 30.60 12.15
N THR A 32 -3.65 31.17 11.21
CA THR A 32 -5.07 30.89 10.94
C THR A 32 -5.31 29.49 10.37
N ALA A 33 -4.40 28.98 9.53
CA ALA A 33 -4.48 27.62 9.00
C ALA A 33 -4.23 26.58 10.09
N LYS A 34 -3.29 26.85 11.01
CA LYS A 34 -3.03 25.99 12.18
C LYS A 34 -4.21 25.94 13.16
N THR A 35 -4.91 27.06 13.38
CA THR A 35 -6.10 27.07 14.23
C THR A 35 -7.29 26.36 13.58
N LEU A 36 -7.54 26.58 12.29
CA LEU A 36 -8.57 25.85 11.54
C LEU A 36 -8.30 24.34 11.51
N PHE A 37 -7.06 23.93 11.28
CA PHE A 37 -6.69 22.53 11.32
C PHE A 37 -6.95 21.92 12.69
N ARG A 38 -6.58 22.61 13.78
CA ARG A 38 -6.69 22.07 15.14
C ARG A 38 -8.12 22.03 15.68
N TYR A 39 -8.95 23.01 15.32
CA TYR A 39 -10.32 23.13 15.86
C TYR A 39 -11.41 22.59 14.93
N VAL A 40 -11.13 22.41 13.64
CA VAL A 40 -12.13 21.95 12.66
C VAL A 40 -11.67 20.66 12.00
N ALA A 41 -10.50 20.66 11.35
CA ALA A 41 -10.06 19.50 10.58
C ALA A 41 -9.70 18.29 11.46
N ALA A 42 -9.01 18.49 12.57
CA ALA A 42 -8.62 17.43 13.50
C ALA A 42 -9.82 16.75 14.18
N PRO A 43 -10.81 17.47 14.76
CA PRO A 43 -11.99 16.83 15.30
C PRO A 43 -12.90 16.21 14.22
N LEU A 44 -13.00 16.79 13.02
CA LEU A 44 -13.69 16.14 11.90
C LEU A 44 -12.98 14.86 11.44
N ALA A 45 -11.65 14.86 11.36
CA ALA A 45 -10.88 13.66 11.01
C ALA A 45 -11.01 12.59 12.10
N LEU A 46 -11.00 12.98 13.37
CA LEU A 46 -11.23 12.06 14.49
C LEU A 46 -12.66 11.51 14.48
N TRP A 47 -13.66 12.33 14.18
CA TRP A 47 -15.05 11.91 14.05
C TRP A 47 -15.28 10.99 12.84
N LEU A 48 -14.63 11.28 11.71
CA LEU A 48 -14.68 10.46 10.51
C LEU A 48 -13.98 9.11 10.73
N ALA A 49 -12.81 9.11 11.40
CA ALA A 49 -12.12 7.89 11.80
C ALA A 49 -12.95 7.08 12.80
N ALA A 50 -13.57 7.73 13.79
CA ALA A 50 -14.43 7.05 14.77
C ALA A 50 -15.70 6.46 14.12
N ARG A 51 -16.32 7.15 13.16
CA ARG A 51 -17.46 6.61 12.40
C ARG A 51 -17.07 5.48 11.46
N GLY A 52 -15.90 5.57 10.83
CA GLY A 52 -15.34 4.51 10.00
C GLY A 52 -15.00 3.25 10.80
N VAL A 53 -14.62 3.38 12.07
CA VAL A 53 -14.36 2.23 12.95
C VAL A 53 -15.66 1.63 13.50
N ALA A 54 -16.69 2.43 13.79
CA ALA A 54 -17.89 1.96 14.47
C ALA A 54 -19.03 1.44 13.55
N ASN A 55 -19.02 1.73 12.25
CA ASN A 55 -20.08 1.29 11.30
C ASN A 55 -19.55 0.47 10.12
N ALA A 56 -18.25 0.17 10.06
CA ALA A 56 -17.69 -0.64 8.99
C ALA A 56 -18.03 -2.13 9.15
N GLU A 57 -18.24 -2.64 10.36
CA GLU A 57 -18.55 -4.06 10.56
C GLU A 57 -19.87 -4.48 9.91
N ASP A 58 -20.89 -3.62 9.87
CA ASP A 58 -22.20 -3.98 9.29
C ASP A 58 -22.22 -3.89 7.75
N LEU A 59 -21.68 -2.80 7.17
CA LEU A 59 -21.68 -2.65 5.71
C LEU A 59 -20.64 -3.53 5.01
N THR A 60 -19.53 -3.88 5.67
CA THR A 60 -18.51 -4.79 5.11
C THR A 60 -18.76 -6.26 5.45
N ALA A 61 -19.68 -6.58 6.37
CA ALA A 61 -20.07 -7.96 6.66
C ALA A 61 -20.58 -8.68 5.42
N ALA A 62 -21.41 -8.00 4.60
CA ALA A 62 -21.94 -8.57 3.37
C ALA A 62 -20.83 -8.98 2.38
N GLY A 63 -19.76 -8.21 2.26
CA GLY A 63 -18.63 -8.52 1.36
C GLY A 63 -17.60 -9.49 1.95
N LYS A 64 -17.58 -9.70 3.27
CA LYS A 64 -16.62 -10.59 3.94
C LYS A 64 -16.90 -12.05 3.62
N GLN A 65 -18.17 -12.45 3.57
CA GLN A 65 -18.58 -13.82 3.23
C GLN A 65 -18.23 -14.12 1.76
N ASP A 66 -18.62 -13.25 0.83
CA ASP A 66 -18.32 -13.40 -0.59
C ASP A 66 -16.81 -13.45 -0.88
N ALA A 67 -16.02 -12.66 -0.16
CA ALA A 67 -14.56 -12.69 -0.26
C ALA A 67 -13.98 -13.99 0.30
N ALA A 68 -14.52 -14.52 1.40
CA ALA A 68 -14.11 -15.81 1.94
C ALA A 68 -14.46 -16.97 1.00
N ASP A 69 -15.62 -16.94 0.36
CA ASP A 69 -16.03 -17.95 -0.60
C ASP A 69 -15.21 -17.87 -1.91
N THR A 70 -14.79 -16.66 -2.30
CA THR A 70 -13.97 -16.43 -3.50
C THR A 70 -12.48 -16.70 -3.27
N PHE A 71 -11.93 -16.45 -2.08
CA PHE A 71 -10.48 -16.54 -1.83
C PHE A 71 -10.08 -17.48 -0.68
N GLY A 72 -11.03 -18.21 -0.09
CA GLY A 72 -10.79 -19.11 1.03
C GLY A 72 -10.03 -20.38 0.68
N GLU A 73 -9.70 -21.18 1.70
CA GLU A 73 -8.86 -22.40 1.55
C GLU A 73 -9.44 -23.40 0.53
N ASN A 74 -10.76 -23.54 0.48
CA ASN A 74 -11.46 -24.46 -0.41
C ASN A 74 -12.00 -23.77 -1.69
N SER A 75 -11.56 -22.55 -1.98
CA SER A 75 -12.02 -21.82 -3.16
C SER A 75 -11.39 -22.35 -4.46
N THR A 76 -12.13 -22.18 -5.56
CA THR A 76 -11.64 -22.37 -6.93
C THR A 76 -10.41 -21.50 -7.24
N MET A 77 -10.31 -20.30 -6.66
CA MET A 77 -9.12 -19.45 -6.83
C MET A 77 -7.89 -20.08 -6.18
N MET A 78 -8.04 -20.68 -5.00
CA MET A 78 -6.92 -21.36 -4.32
C MET A 78 -6.46 -22.58 -5.12
N TYR A 79 -7.40 -23.30 -5.74
CA TYR A 79 -7.09 -24.39 -6.67
C TYR A 79 -6.25 -23.92 -7.88
N TYR A 80 -6.58 -22.77 -8.48
CA TYR A 80 -5.78 -22.21 -9.57
C TYR A 80 -4.38 -21.81 -9.14
N PHE A 81 -4.22 -21.24 -7.94
CA PHE A 81 -2.90 -20.95 -7.38
C PHE A 81 -2.07 -22.22 -7.15
N MET A 82 -2.70 -23.31 -6.67
CA MET A 82 -2.03 -24.60 -6.54
C MET A 82 -1.54 -25.14 -7.88
N ILE A 83 -2.35 -25.08 -8.95
CA ILE A 83 -1.92 -25.51 -10.29
C ILE A 83 -0.78 -24.62 -10.80
N ALA A 84 -0.92 -23.30 -10.64
CA ALA A 84 0.09 -22.35 -11.08
C ALA A 84 1.45 -22.60 -10.42
N GLU A 85 1.48 -22.90 -9.12
CA GLU A 85 2.70 -23.24 -8.39
C GLU A 85 3.37 -24.49 -8.97
N VAL A 86 2.61 -25.55 -9.23
CA VAL A 86 3.15 -26.79 -9.82
C VAL A 86 3.76 -26.53 -11.20
N ILE A 87 3.08 -25.74 -12.05
CA ILE A 87 3.59 -25.37 -13.38
C ILE A 87 4.86 -24.52 -13.25
N LEU A 88 4.87 -23.53 -12.35
CA LEU A 88 6.01 -22.64 -12.14
C LEU A 88 7.22 -23.41 -11.63
N VAL A 89 7.04 -24.29 -10.64
CA VAL A 89 8.08 -25.17 -10.10
C VAL A 89 8.62 -26.09 -11.18
N PHE A 90 7.76 -26.61 -12.07
CA PHE A 90 8.18 -27.44 -13.17
C PHE A 90 9.02 -26.67 -14.21
N ILE A 91 8.60 -25.46 -14.58
CA ILE A 91 9.38 -24.57 -15.47
C ILE A 91 10.73 -24.21 -14.83
N LEU A 92 10.73 -23.90 -13.53
CA LEU A 92 11.94 -23.59 -12.78
C LEU A 92 12.88 -24.79 -12.69
N TYR A 93 12.33 -25.99 -12.54
CA TYR A 93 13.08 -27.24 -12.61
C TYR A 93 13.71 -27.44 -13.99
N LEU A 94 12.96 -27.22 -15.07
CA LEU A 94 13.51 -27.32 -16.44
C LEU A 94 14.64 -26.33 -16.69
N ARG A 95 14.57 -25.13 -16.09
CA ARG A 95 15.61 -24.11 -16.21
C ARG A 95 16.87 -24.45 -15.40
N ASN A 96 16.70 -24.93 -14.18
CA ASN A 96 17.80 -25.05 -13.21
C ASN A 96 18.33 -26.48 -13.05
N HIS A 97 17.59 -27.48 -13.52
CA HIS A 97 17.85 -28.93 -13.36
C HIS A 97 18.17 -29.34 -11.91
N ASN A 98 17.70 -28.57 -10.93
CA ASN A 98 17.95 -28.82 -9.52
C ASN A 98 16.70 -29.48 -8.92
N PRO A 99 16.75 -30.74 -8.47
CA PRO A 99 15.59 -31.42 -7.89
C PRO A 99 15.10 -30.77 -6.58
N ALA A 100 15.92 -29.94 -5.93
CA ALA A 100 15.49 -29.19 -4.74
C ALA A 100 14.36 -28.18 -5.04
N THR A 101 14.13 -27.79 -6.29
CA THR A 101 13.01 -26.88 -6.63
C THR A 101 11.65 -27.49 -6.30
N PHE A 102 11.51 -28.82 -6.28
CA PHE A 102 10.26 -29.48 -5.89
C PHE A 102 9.89 -29.28 -4.42
N LEU A 103 10.82 -28.90 -3.54
CA LEU A 103 10.51 -28.55 -2.15
C LEU A 103 9.62 -27.31 -2.03
N LEU A 104 9.57 -26.46 -3.05
CA LEU A 104 8.69 -25.28 -3.06
C LEU A 104 7.21 -25.69 -2.98
N ILE A 105 6.82 -26.83 -3.56
CA ILE A 105 5.43 -27.32 -3.55
C ILE A 105 4.93 -27.61 -2.12
N PRO A 106 5.55 -28.50 -1.33
CA PRO A 106 5.08 -28.75 0.04
C PRO A 106 5.22 -27.53 0.94
N VAL A 107 6.27 -26.71 0.76
CA VAL A 107 6.43 -25.45 1.52
C VAL A 107 5.27 -24.49 1.24
N PHE A 108 4.90 -24.31 -0.03
CA PHE A 108 3.77 -23.47 -0.43
C PHE A 108 2.44 -23.95 0.17
N ILE A 109 2.17 -25.25 0.15
CA ILE A 109 0.95 -25.85 0.74
C ILE A 109 0.88 -25.60 2.25
N VAL A 110 1.98 -25.78 2.97
CA VAL A 110 2.00 -25.58 4.43
C VAL A 110 1.84 -24.10 4.78
N VAL A 111 2.53 -23.22 4.08
CA VAL A 111 2.45 -21.77 4.30
C VAL A 111 1.02 -21.25 4.07
N THR A 112 0.39 -21.67 2.98
CA THR A 112 -0.98 -21.24 2.66
C THR A 112 -1.99 -21.73 3.71
N LYS A 113 -1.85 -22.97 4.20
CA LYS A 113 -2.64 -23.49 5.33
C LYS A 113 -2.45 -22.69 6.62
N ILE A 114 -1.21 -22.33 6.95
CA ILE A 114 -0.93 -21.51 8.14
C ILE A 114 -1.57 -20.12 8.00
N ILE A 115 -1.47 -19.50 6.83
CA ILE A 115 -2.08 -18.19 6.57
C ILE A 115 -3.60 -18.26 6.75
N PHE A 116 -4.28 -19.26 6.16
CA PHE A 116 -5.72 -19.43 6.34
C PHE A 116 -6.10 -19.73 7.79
N SER A 117 -5.31 -20.51 8.51
CA SER A 117 -5.50 -20.75 9.95
C SER A 117 -5.39 -19.47 10.77
N ILE A 118 -4.42 -18.60 10.47
CA ILE A 118 -4.29 -17.30 11.13
C ILE A 118 -5.50 -16.41 10.81
N ILE A 119 -5.93 -16.35 9.54
CA ILE A 119 -7.10 -15.56 9.12
C ILE A 119 -8.36 -16.03 9.86
N SER A 120 -8.59 -17.35 9.92
CA SER A 120 -9.71 -17.95 10.64
C SER A 120 -9.64 -17.66 12.15
N SER A 121 -8.47 -17.77 12.77
CA SER A 121 -8.30 -17.44 14.20
C SER A 121 -8.58 -15.97 14.52
N ARG A 122 -8.34 -15.07 13.55
CA ARG A 122 -8.52 -13.63 13.69
C ARG A 122 -9.93 -13.17 13.32
N SER A 123 -10.66 -13.92 12.50
CA SER A 123 -11.96 -13.47 12.00
C SER A 123 -13.06 -13.48 13.07
N GLY A 124 -12.79 -14.08 14.24
CA GLY A 124 -13.81 -14.50 15.19
C GLY A 124 -14.60 -15.66 14.59
N GLY A 125 -14.66 -16.80 15.28
CA GLY A 125 -15.62 -17.84 14.92
C GLY A 125 -17.06 -17.37 15.09
#